data_AF-A0A2T3WBK0-F1
#
_entry.id   AF-A0A2T3WBK0-F1
#
_cell.length_a   1.000
_cell.length_b   1.000
_cell.length_c   1.000
_cell.angle_alpha   90.00
_cell.angle_beta   90.00
_cell.angle_gamma   90.00
#
_symmetry.space_group_name_H-M   'P 1'
#
loop_
_entity.id
_entity.type
_entity.pdbx_description
1 polymer ?
#
loop_
_entity_poly.entity_id
_entity_poly.type
_entity_poly.pdbx_seq_one_letter_code
_entity_poly.pdbx_strand_id
1 'polypeptide(L)'
;MAILEVECPICEEVLELTDEDRAELAVGDVIVCASCHSEMEVTRNGGGEDFELDLLSAMTTCPHCDEEFEVTPDMLAAAPATRSQDGAEVSLMTCPHCKVKFELELTEEQA
;
A
#
# COMPACT_ATOMS: atom_id res chain seq x y z
N MET A 1 17.47 -8.05 -21.86
CA MET A 1 16.94 -7.94 -20.50
C MET A 1 15.46 -7.69 -20.64
N ALA A 2 14.62 -8.60 -20.14
CA ALA A 2 13.21 -8.32 -19.96
C ALA A 2 13.08 -7.59 -18.62
N ILE A 3 12.49 -6.40 -18.66
CA ILE A 3 12.10 -5.64 -17.48
C ILE A 3 10.61 -5.87 -17.36
N LEU A 4 10.17 -6.28 -16.18
CA LEU A 4 8.77 -6.32 -15.84
C LEU A 4 8.40 -4.99 -15.21
N GLU A 5 7.39 -4.33 -15.76
CA GLU A 5 6.83 -3.09 -15.24
C GLU A 5 5.60 -3.45 -14.39
N VAL A 6 5.64 -3.12 -13.10
CA VAL A 6 4.52 -3.36 -12.16
C VAL A 6 4.15 -2.05 -11.51
N GLU A 7 2.87 -1.69 -11.52
CA GLU A 7 2.39 -0.44 -10.95
C GLU A 7 2.16 -0.59 -9.43
N CYS A 8 2.61 0.39 -8.65
CA CYS A 8 2.31 0.46 -7.22
C CYS A 8 0.82 0.78 -7.02
N PRO A 9 0.04 -0.05 -6.29
CA PRO A 9 -1.39 0.17 -6.06
C PRO A 9 -1.69 1.29 -5.04
N ILE A 10 -0.72 2.15 -4.74
CA ILE A 10 -0.89 3.28 -3.81
C ILE A 10 -0.54 4.59 -4.48
N CYS A 11 0.61 4.66 -5.15
CA CYS A 11 1.13 5.89 -5.76
C CYS A 11 1.26 5.81 -7.28
N GLU A 12 0.88 4.68 -7.89
CA GLU A 12 0.94 4.44 -9.35
C GLU A 12 2.36 4.55 -9.92
N GLU A 13 3.37 4.55 -9.06
CA GLU A 13 4.78 4.48 -9.46
C GLU A 13 5.04 3.15 -10.16
N VAL A 14 5.75 3.19 -11.29
CA VAL A 14 6.12 2.00 -12.04
C VAL A 14 7.39 1.39 -11.43
N LEU A 15 7.25 0.20 -10.83
CA LEU A 15 8.36 -0.61 -10.38
C LEU A 15 8.92 -1.40 -11.57
N GLU A 16 10.16 -1.07 -11.94
CA GLU A 16 10.92 -1.78 -12.97
C GLU A 16 11.70 -2.94 -12.34
N LEU A 17 11.20 -4.17 -12.49
CA LEU A 17 11.86 -5.38 -11.96
C LEU A 17 12.63 -6.12 -13.06
N THR A 18 13.93 -6.34 -12.86
CA THR A 18 14.72 -7.12 -13.81
C THR A 18 14.49 -8.62 -13.63
N ASP A 19 15.05 -9.43 -14.54
CA ASP A 19 15.08 -10.89 -14.38
C ASP A 19 15.92 -11.31 -13.16
N GLU A 20 16.95 -10.53 -12.82
CA GLU A 20 17.80 -10.77 -11.64
C GLU A 20 17.02 -10.49 -10.35
N ASP A 21 16.32 -9.35 -10.27
CA ASP A 21 15.48 -9.01 -9.11
C ASP A 21 14.40 -10.08 -8.88
N ARG A 22 13.71 -10.50 -9.95
CA ARG A 22 12.66 -11.55 -9.87
C ARG A 22 13.23 -12.93 -9.55
N ALA A 23 14.49 -13.21 -9.89
CA ALA A 23 15.12 -14.48 -9.53
C ALA A 23 15.46 -14.56 -8.03
N GLU A 24 15.64 -13.41 -7.38
CA GLU A 24 15.90 -13.32 -5.95
C GLU A 24 14.61 -13.28 -5.10
N LEU A 25 13.47 -12.92 -5.70
CA LEU A 25 12.17 -12.85 -5.05
C LEU A 25 11.44 -14.20 -5.06
N ALA A 26 10.95 -14.66 -3.92
CA ALA A 26 10.05 -15.81 -3.81
C ALA A 26 8.63 -15.36 -3.43
N VAL A 27 7.66 -16.26 -3.62
CA VAL A 27 6.30 -16.03 -3.11
C VAL A 27 6.35 -15.92 -1.59
N GLY A 28 5.78 -14.84 -1.05
CA GLY A 28 5.86 -14.46 0.36
C GLY A 28 6.98 -13.47 0.70
N ASP A 29 7.86 -13.11 -0.25
CA ASP A 29 8.79 -12.00 -0.05
C ASP A 29 8.07 -10.65 -0.10
N VAL A 30 8.61 -9.69 0.65
CA VAL A 30 8.06 -8.33 0.77
C VAL A 30 8.93 -7.35 0.00
N ILE A 31 8.28 -6.56 -0.86
CA ILE A 31 8.87 -5.47 -1.62
C ILE A 31 8.33 -4.16 -1.08
N VAL A 32 9.22 -3.18 -0.89
CA VAL A 32 8.84 -1.84 -0.44
C VAL A 32 8.89 -0.88 -1.62
N CYS A 33 7.78 -0.16 -1.86
CA CYS A 33 7.78 0.89 -2.87
C CYS A 33 8.75 2.02 -2.44
N ALA A 34 9.68 2.39 -3.31
CA ALA A 34 10.65 3.45 -3.01
C ALA A 34 10.01 4.85 -2.90
N SER A 35 8.80 5.03 -3.45
CA SER A 35 8.12 6.33 -3.51
C SER A 35 7.18 6.54 -2.32
N CYS A 36 6.27 5.59 -2.06
CA CYS A 36 5.30 5.68 -0.96
C CYS A 36 5.61 4.81 0.26
N HIS A 37 6.73 4.07 0.24
CA HIS A 37 7.15 3.15 1.32
C HIS A 37 6.12 2.10 1.71
N SER A 38 5.18 1.78 0.81
CA SER A 38 4.19 0.73 1.05
C SER A 38 4.79 -0.65 0.86
N GLU A 39 4.38 -1.60 1.70
CA GLU A 39 4.86 -2.97 1.69
C GLU A 39 3.92 -3.86 0.89
N MET A 40 4.49 -4.58 -0.07
CA MET A 40 3.76 -5.44 -1.00
C MET A 40 4.34 -6.85 -0.94
N GLU A 41 3.49 -7.85 -0.77
CA GLU A 41 3.87 -9.25 -0.81
C GLU A 41 3.86 -9.77 -2.25
N VAL A 42 4.89 -10.53 -2.61
CA VAL A 42 4.89 -11.32 -3.84
C VAL A 42 3.95 -12.50 -3.67
N THR A 43 2.77 -12.46 -4.28
CA THR A 43 1.80 -13.57 -4.23
C THR A 43 2.00 -14.55 -5.38
N ARG A 44 2.65 -14.11 -6.46
CA ARG A 44 3.00 -14.97 -7.60
C ARG A 44 4.31 -14.56 -8.24
N ASN A 45 5.15 -15.55 -8.50
CA ASN A 45 6.38 -15.40 -9.29
C ASN A 45 6.57 -16.64 -10.18
N GLY A 46 5.84 -16.70 -11.30
CA GLY A 46 5.80 -17.83 -12.24
C GLY A 46 6.89 -17.79 -13.32
N GLY A 47 7.75 -16.77 -13.32
CA GLY A 47 8.72 -16.48 -14.38
C GLY A 47 8.09 -15.80 -15.60
N GLY A 48 8.83 -14.86 -16.22
CA GLY A 48 8.30 -14.04 -17.31
C GLY A 48 7.31 -12.98 -16.81
N GLU A 49 6.19 -12.79 -17.51
CA GLU A 49 5.17 -11.76 -17.19
C GLU A 49 4.22 -12.18 -16.04
N ASP A 50 4.40 -13.39 -15.50
CA ASP A 50 3.50 -14.02 -14.53
C ASP A 50 3.92 -13.66 -13.09
N PHE A 51 3.76 -12.37 -12.73
CA PHE A 51 4.16 -11.82 -11.43
C PHE A 51 3.02 -10.98 -10.83
N GLU A 52 2.66 -11.25 -9.58
CA GLU A 52 1.56 -10.56 -8.88
C GLU A 52 2.02 -10.10 -7.49
N LEU A 53 1.59 -8.90 -7.12
CA LEU A 53 1.83 -8.28 -5.83
C LEU A 53 0.51 -8.04 -5.11
N ASP A 54 0.49 -8.24 -3.80
CA ASP A 54 -0.64 -7.90 -2.93
C ASP A 54 -0.19 -6.89 -1.87
N LEU A 55 -1.00 -5.88 -1.61
CA LEU A 55 -0.66 -4.82 -0.66
C LEU A 55 -0.86 -5.31 0.78
N LEU A 56 0.23 -5.45 1.53
CA LEU A 56 0.18 -5.86 2.94
C LEU A 56 -0.15 -4.70 3.87
N SER A 57 0.47 -3.54 3.62
CA SER A 57 0.32 -2.34 4.43
C SER A 57 0.64 -1.10 3.59
N ALA A 58 -0.09 -0.02 3.86
CA ALA A 58 0.24 1.31 3.36
C ALA A 58 0.77 2.16 4.51
N MET A 59 1.87 2.88 4.29
CA MET A 59 2.33 3.86 5.28
C MET A 59 1.49 5.14 5.18
N THR A 60 1.00 5.61 6.32
CA THR A 60 0.33 6.90 6.41
C THR A 60 0.95 7.74 7.53
N THR A 61 0.82 9.05 7.45
CA THR A 61 1.33 9.96 8.47
C THR A 61 0.17 10.53 9.28
N CYS A 62 0.26 10.47 10.60
CA CYS A 62 -0.76 11.06 11.45
C CYS A 62 -0.71 12.60 11.39
N PRO A 63 -1.80 13.29 11.02
CA PRO A 63 -1.82 14.76 10.94
C PRO A 63 -1.75 15.47 12.30
N HIS A 64 -1.77 14.73 13.42
CA HIS A 64 -1.73 15.31 14.77
C HIS A 64 -0.35 15.17 15.43
N CYS A 65 0.35 14.07 15.22
CA CYS A 65 1.65 13.83 15.85
C CYS A 65 2.80 13.69 14.85
N ASP A 66 2.50 13.82 13.55
CA ASP A 66 3.46 13.73 12.44
C ASP A 66 4.24 12.41 12.41
N GLU A 67 3.70 11.38 13.06
CA GLU A 67 4.31 10.06 13.14
C GLU A 67 3.75 9.18 12.02
N GLU A 68 4.65 8.51 11.31
CA GLU A 68 4.32 7.52 10.29
C GLU A 68 3.92 6.21 10.95
N PHE A 69 2.87 5.58 10.42
CA PHE A 69 2.44 4.27 10.88
C PHE A 69 1.82 3.46 9.74
N GLU A 70 1.88 2.15 9.88
CA GLU A 70 1.35 1.20 8.92
C GLU A 70 -0.17 1.08 9.07
N VAL A 71 -0.88 1.23 7.95
CA VAL A 71 -2.29 0.93 7.81
C VAL A 71 -2.41 -0.39 7.07
N THR A 72 -2.85 -1.42 7.78
CA THR A 72 -3.15 -2.71 7.17
C THR A 72 -4.57 -2.74 6.62
N PRO A 73 -4.86 -3.61 5.63
CA PRO A 73 -6.22 -3.84 5.13
C PRO A 73 -7.22 -4.19 6.25
N ASP A 74 -6.79 -4.93 7.27
CA ASP A 74 -7.62 -5.28 8.42
C ASP A 74 -7.97 -4.05 9.27
N MET A 75 -6.99 -3.16 9.52
CA MET A 75 -7.25 -1.89 10.22
C MET A 75 -8.22 -1.02 9.44
N LEU A 76 -8.12 -1.00 8.12
CA LEU A 76 -9.03 -0.27 7.26
C LEU A 76 -10.44 -0.87 7.26
N ALA A 77 -10.56 -2.20 7.15
CA ALA A 77 -11.83 -2.92 7.20
C ALA A 77 -12.52 -2.77 8.57
N ALA A 78 -11.76 -2.65 9.65
CA ALA A 78 -12.27 -2.40 10.99
C ALA A 78 -12.61 -0.92 11.24
N ALA A 79 -12.07 0.01 10.44
CA ALA A 79 -12.35 1.42 10.57
C ALA A 79 -13.75 1.75 10.04
N PRO A 80 -14.56 2.53 10.79
CA PRO A 80 -15.86 2.94 10.28
C PRO A 80 -15.67 3.94 9.14
N ALA A 81 -16.20 3.60 7.97
CA ALA A 81 -16.33 4.51 6.84
C ALA A 81 -17.38 5.59 7.15
N THR A 82 -17.06 6.84 6.85
CA THR A 82 -17.93 8.00 6.98
C THR A 82 -17.77 8.90 5.77
N ARG A 83 -18.71 9.80 5.55
CA ARG A 83 -18.61 10.83 4.51
C ARG A 83 -18.03 12.10 5.11
N SER A 84 -16.91 12.59 4.58
CA SER A 84 -16.36 13.89 4.95
C SER A 84 -17.27 15.03 4.50
N GLN A 85 -17.01 16.24 5.00
CA GLN A 85 -17.80 17.44 4.69
C GLN A 85 -17.80 17.79 3.19
N ASP A 86 -16.75 17.39 2.46
CA ASP A 86 -16.63 17.60 1.01
C ASP A 86 -17.38 16.53 0.18
N GLY A 87 -17.90 15.49 0.82
CA GLY A 87 -18.64 14.40 0.15
C GLY A 87 -17.81 13.16 -0.20
N ALA A 88 -16.49 13.20 0.00
CA ALA A 88 -15.59 12.06 -0.11
C ALA A 88 -15.87 11.00 0.97
N GLU A 89 -15.67 9.72 0.61
CA GLU A 89 -15.71 8.61 1.57
C GLU A 89 -14.36 8.53 2.28
N VAL A 90 -14.38 8.54 3.61
CA VAL A 90 -13.18 8.51 4.44
C VAL A 90 -13.32 7.46 5.54
N SER A 91 -12.21 6.83 5.88
CA SER A 91 -12.14 5.88 6.97
C SER A 91 -11.70 6.58 8.24
N LEU A 92 -12.45 6.41 9.33
CA LEU A 92 -12.10 7.02 10.62
C LEU A 92 -11.03 6.19 11.33
N MET A 93 -9.77 6.51 11.04
CA MET A 93 -8.61 5.82 11.60
C MET A 93 -8.28 6.34 12.99
N THR A 94 -7.69 5.48 13.82
CA THR A 94 -7.16 5.87 15.14
C THR A 94 -5.66 5.70 15.13
N CYS A 95 -4.91 6.80 15.30
CA CYS A 95 -3.46 6.74 15.33
C CYS A 95 -2.98 5.87 16.52
N PRO A 96 -2.09 4.88 16.31
CA PRO A 96 -1.59 4.03 17.37
C PRO A 96 -0.69 4.79 18.37
N HIS A 97 -0.08 5.91 17.96
CA HIS A 97 0.86 6.70 18.78
C HIS A 97 0.13 7.68 19.70
N CYS A 98 -0.71 8.55 19.14
CA CYS A 98 -1.39 9.60 19.90
C CYS A 98 -2.84 9.24 20.28
N LYS A 99 -3.38 8.11 19.79
CA LYS A 99 -4.77 7.66 19.99
C LYS A 99 -5.83 8.65 19.50
N VAL A 100 -5.43 9.66 18.72
CA VAL A 100 -6.32 10.62 18.08
C VAL A 100 -6.99 9.95 16.89
N LYS A 101 -8.29 10.21 16.75
CA LYS A 101 -9.07 9.80 15.58
C LYS A 101 -8.92 10.84 14.49
N PHE A 102 -8.73 10.39 13.27
CA PHE A 102 -8.63 11.26 12.11
C PHE A 102 -9.30 10.62 10.90
N GLU A 103 -9.71 11.45 9.96
CA GLU A 103 -10.30 11.02 8.69
C GLU A 103 -9.17 10.70 7.72
N LEU A 104 -9.11 9.45 7.25
CA LEU A 104 -8.20 9.04 6.18
C LEU A 104 -9.02 8.92 4.89
N GLU A 105 -8.75 9.79 3.94
CA GLU A 105 -9.28 9.66 2.59
C GLU A 105 -8.44 8.63 1.84
N LEU A 106 -9.08 7.54 1.43
CA LEU A 106 -8.51 6.63 0.44
C LEU A 106 -9.21 6.93 -0.86
N THR A 107 -8.51 7.58 -1.78
CA THR A 107 -9.05 7.82 -3.12
C THR A 107 -9.25 6.48 -3.82
N GLU A 108 -10.52 6.11 -4.06
CA GLU A 108 -10.97 5.01 -4.93
C GLU A 108 -10.58 5.19 -6.42
N GLU A 109 -9.55 5.98 -6.75
CA GLU A 109 -8.94 5.95 -8.10
C GLU A 109 -8.00 4.73 -8.28
N GLN A 110 -8.06 3.80 -7.33
CA GLN A 110 -7.43 2.47 -7.31
C GLN A 110 -8.57 1.42 -7.36
N ALA A 111 -9.20 1.24 -8.51
CA ALA A 111 -10.29 0.26 -8.73
C ALA A 111 -10.16 -0.47 -10.06
#